data_AF-A0A380FLP1-F1
#
_entry.id   AF-A0A380FLP1-F1
#
_cell.length_a   1.000
_cell.length_b   1.000
_cell.length_c   1.000
_cell.angle_alpha   90.00
_cell.angle_beta   90.00
_cell.angle_gamma   90.00
#
_symmetry.space_group_name_H-M   'P 1'
#
loop_
_entity.id
_entity.type
_entity.pdbx_description
1 polymer ?
#
loop_
_entity_poly.entity_id
_entity_poly.type
_entity_poly.pdbx_seq_one_letter_code
_entity_poly.pdbx_strand_id
1 'polypeptide(L)'
;MQFHQQLLWQTLNNKLVILKLHLIVLGDVNAETQYALDHFKVDAPELLNDNLADQEVILVDHNEFQQSADSIADAQVKHVVDHHRIANFETAAPIVLPC
;
A
#
# COMPACT_ATOMS: atom_id res chain seq x y z
N MET A 1 -10.50 4.92 5.88
CA MET A 1 -10.95 3.97 4.82
C MET A 1 -9.79 3.20 4.17
N GLN A 2 -8.72 3.86 3.71
CA GLN A 2 -7.53 3.23 3.08
C GLN A 2 -6.83 2.14 3.94
N PHE A 3 -6.78 2.33 5.26
CA PHE A 3 -6.04 1.44 6.16
C PHE A 3 -6.60 0.02 6.28
N HIS A 4 -7.93 -0.13 6.18
CA HIS A 4 -8.58 -1.44 6.36
C HIS A 4 -8.22 -2.42 5.24
N GLN A 5 -8.14 -1.93 4.00
CA GLN A 5 -7.79 -2.75 2.84
C GLN A 5 -6.32 -3.19 2.89
N GLN A 6 -5.42 -2.32 3.33
CA GLN A 6 -4.00 -2.64 3.52
C GLN A 6 -3.77 -3.74 4.57
N LEU A 7 -4.52 -3.72 5.67
CA LEU A 7 -4.43 -4.73 6.73
C LEU A 7 -4.95 -6.10 6.29
N LEU A 8 -6.08 -6.12 5.55
CA LEU A 8 -6.63 -7.35 4.98
C LEU A 8 -5.65 -7.99 3.99
N TRP A 9 -5.04 -7.19 3.12
CA TRP A 9 -4.15 -7.68 2.08
C TRP A 9 -2.86 -8.30 2.63
N GLN A 10 -2.27 -7.73 3.69
CA GLN A 10 -1.19 -8.41 4.41
C GLN A 10 -1.67 -9.67 5.09
N THR A 11 -2.83 -9.65 5.76
CA THR A 11 -3.32 -10.84 6.47
C THR A 11 -3.51 -12.01 5.50
N LEU A 12 -3.98 -11.73 4.29
CA LEU A 12 -4.03 -12.68 3.18
C LEU A 12 -2.63 -13.19 2.80
N ASN A 13 -1.68 -12.31 2.49
CA ASN A 13 -0.35 -12.73 2.04
C ASN A 13 0.50 -13.42 3.12
N ASN A 14 0.37 -13.00 4.39
CA ASN A 14 1.08 -13.60 5.51
C ASN A 14 0.51 -14.98 5.85
N LYS A 15 -0.81 -15.19 5.65
CA LYS A 15 -1.43 -16.53 5.74
C LYS A 15 -1.08 -17.44 4.55
N LEU A 16 -0.83 -16.87 3.37
CA LEU A 16 -0.43 -17.62 2.18
C LEU A 16 1.08 -17.97 2.17
N VAL A 17 1.90 -17.38 3.06
CA VAL A 17 3.35 -17.66 3.17
C VAL A 17 4.09 -17.39 1.86
N ILE A 18 3.78 -16.30 1.15
CA ILE A 18 4.43 -16.00 -0.14
C ILE A 18 5.35 -14.77 -0.04
N LEU A 19 5.06 -13.76 0.79
CA LEU A 19 5.89 -12.55 0.90
C LEU A 19 5.83 -11.95 2.31
N LYS A 20 6.99 -11.49 2.81
CA LYS A 20 7.10 -10.69 4.03
C LYS A 20 6.83 -9.23 3.65
N LEU A 21 5.63 -8.75 3.94
CA LEU A 21 5.19 -7.40 3.62
C LEU A 21 5.45 -6.47 4.80
N HIS A 22 5.98 -5.28 4.51
CA HIS A 22 6.13 -4.20 5.46
C HIS A 22 5.14 -3.10 5.09
N LEU A 23 4.23 -2.75 6.01
CA LEU A 23 3.33 -1.64 5.78
C LEU A 23 4.01 -0.33 6.12
N ILE A 24 3.72 0.63 5.27
CA ILE A 24 4.09 2.01 5.42
C ILE A 24 2.86 2.87 5.14
N VAL A 25 2.70 3.94 5.90
CA VAL A 25 1.68 4.96 5.68
C VAL A 25 2.32 6.26 5.22
N LEU A 26 1.65 6.98 4.33
CA LEU A 26 2.16 8.25 3.77
C LEU A 26 1.82 9.47 4.64
N GLY A 27 1.06 9.29 5.72
CA GLY A 27 0.64 10.39 6.58
C GLY A 27 0.01 9.93 7.88
N ASP A 28 -0.39 10.91 8.68
CA ASP A 28 -0.91 10.69 10.03
C ASP A 28 -2.18 9.84 10.04
N VAL A 29 -2.26 8.97 11.04
CA VAL A 29 -3.42 8.11 11.27
C VAL A 29 -4.57 8.95 11.82
N ASN A 30 -5.72 8.95 11.13
CA ASN A 30 -6.91 9.66 11.60
C ASN A 30 -7.59 8.93 12.78
N ALA A 31 -8.47 9.61 13.52
CA ALA A 31 -9.14 9.04 14.70
C ALA A 31 -9.98 7.77 14.41
N GLU A 32 -10.58 7.68 13.21
CA GLU A 32 -11.32 6.49 12.76
C GLU A 32 -10.40 5.28 12.60
N THR A 33 -9.22 5.49 12.01
CA THR A 33 -8.23 4.45 11.77
C THR A 33 -7.59 4.03 13.10
N GLN A 34 -7.32 4.97 14.00
CA GLN A 34 -6.84 4.67 15.34
C GLN A 34 -7.83 3.81 16.11
N TYR A 35 -9.13 4.13 16.04
CA TYR A 35 -10.17 3.31 16.67
C TYR A 35 -10.18 1.87 16.13
N ALA A 36 -10.01 1.69 14.81
CA ALA A 36 -9.91 0.35 14.22
C ALA A 36 -8.65 -0.40 14.68
N LEU A 37 -7.50 0.26 14.69
CA LEU A 37 -6.23 -0.29 15.20
C LEU A 37 -6.37 -0.79 16.64
N ASP A 38 -6.93 0.06 17.51
CA ASP A 38 -7.15 -0.26 18.92
C ASP A 38 -8.14 -1.42 19.09
N HIS A 39 -9.20 -1.44 18.28
CA HIS A 39 -10.21 -2.50 18.31
C HIS A 39 -9.64 -3.86 17.90
N PHE A 40 -8.85 -3.90 16.83
CA PHE A 40 -8.26 -5.12 16.30
C PHE A 40 -6.92 -5.48 16.97
N LYS A 41 -6.42 -4.64 17.89
CA LYS A 41 -5.13 -4.80 18.59
C LYS A 41 -3.96 -4.99 17.62
N VAL A 42 -3.95 -4.18 16.58
CA VAL A 42 -2.89 -4.17 15.57
C VAL A 42 -2.06 -2.92 15.78
N ASP A 43 -0.74 -3.05 15.68
CA ASP A 43 0.17 -1.90 15.77
C ASP A 43 0.00 -1.01 14.53
N ALA A 44 0.03 0.31 14.76
CA ALA A 44 0.00 1.28 13.67
C ALA A 44 1.24 1.10 12.78
N PRO A 45 1.12 1.20 11.45
CA PRO A 45 2.28 1.11 10.57
C PRO A 45 3.19 2.31 10.72
N GLU A 46 4.44 2.13 10.32
CA GLU A 46 5.43 3.18 10.32
C GLU A 46 5.16 4.18 9.18
N LEU A 47 5.52 5.45 9.40
CA LEU A 47 5.46 6.47 8.35
C LEU A 47 6.58 6.22 7.33
N LEU A 48 6.24 6.30 6.04
CA LEU A 48 7.25 6.25 5.00
C LEU A 48 8.14 7.48 5.09
N ASN A 49 9.40 7.27 5.47
CA ASN A 49 10.44 8.31 5.45
C ASN A 49 11.57 8.02 4.45
N ASP A 50 11.53 6.84 3.83
CA ASP A 50 12.61 6.32 3.00
C ASP A 50 12.33 6.49 1.50
N ASN A 51 13.42 6.56 0.73
CA ASN A 51 13.36 6.53 -0.72
C ASN A 51 13.02 5.11 -1.21
N LEU A 52 11.99 5.00 -2.04
CA LEU A 52 11.48 3.75 -2.62
C LEU A 52 12.20 3.32 -3.91
N ALA A 53 13.24 4.04 -4.34
CA ALA A 53 14.00 3.69 -5.54
C ALA A 53 14.48 2.21 -5.51
N ASP A 54 14.25 1.51 -6.61
CA ASP A 54 14.55 0.08 -6.80
C ASP A 54 13.84 -0.90 -5.84
N GLN A 55 12.90 -0.43 -5.02
CA GLN A 55 12.11 -1.30 -4.14
C GLN A 55 10.89 -1.88 -4.86
N GLU A 56 10.57 -3.12 -4.56
CA GLU A 56 9.31 -3.74 -4.98
C GLU A 56 8.17 -3.24 -4.11
N VAL A 57 7.23 -2.51 -4.70
CA VAL A 57 6.12 -1.89 -3.98
C VAL A 57 4.78 -2.39 -4.48
N ILE A 58 3.81 -2.36 -3.59
CA ILE A 58 2.42 -2.74 -3.86
C ILE A 58 1.55 -1.55 -3.48
N LEU A 59 0.79 -1.06 -4.45
CA LEU A 59 -0.14 0.05 -4.25
C LEU A 59 -1.51 -0.50 -3.86
N VAL A 60 -2.10 0.10 -2.84
CA VAL A 60 -3.43 -0.29 -2.34
C VAL A 60 -4.29 0.96 -2.26
N ASP A 61 -5.49 0.87 -2.81
CA ASP A 61 -6.54 1.90 -2.80
C ASP A 61 -6.25 3.15 -3.65
N HIS A 62 -5.13 3.15 -4.38
CA HIS A 62 -4.77 4.23 -5.28
C HIS A 62 -3.84 3.75 -6.40
N ASN A 63 -3.92 4.43 -7.54
CA ASN A 63 -3.03 4.23 -8.68
C ASN A 63 -2.39 5.54 -9.18
N GLU A 64 -2.93 6.71 -8.84
CA GLU A 64 -2.38 7.98 -9.33
C GLU A 64 -1.09 8.34 -8.58
N PHE A 65 0.01 8.56 -9.32
CA PHE A 65 1.32 8.86 -8.74
C PHE A 65 1.35 10.09 -7.83
N GLN A 66 0.49 11.09 -8.10
CA GLN A 66 0.36 12.29 -7.27
C GLN A 66 -0.19 12.02 -5.87
N GLN A 67 -0.79 10.85 -5.65
CA GLN A 67 -1.33 10.40 -4.38
C GLN A 67 -0.40 9.40 -3.67
N SER A 68 0.69 9.01 -4.33
CA SER A 68 1.71 8.09 -3.84
C SER A 68 2.94 8.85 -3.30
N ALA A 69 3.95 8.12 -2.81
CA ALA A 69 5.21 8.67 -2.36
C ALA A 69 5.96 9.43 -3.47
N ASP A 70 6.71 10.47 -3.12
CA ASP A 70 7.45 11.30 -4.09
C ASP A 70 8.41 10.49 -4.97
N SER A 71 9.01 9.42 -4.43
CA SER A 71 9.94 8.53 -5.13
C SER A 71 9.28 7.32 -5.79
N ILE A 72 7.95 7.31 -5.97
CA ILE A 72 7.23 6.16 -6.54
C ILE A 72 7.60 5.90 -8.01
N ALA A 73 8.00 6.95 -8.74
CA ALA A 73 8.38 6.85 -10.15
C ALA A 73 9.62 5.97 -10.36
N ASP A 74 10.50 5.91 -9.36
CA ASP A 74 11.73 5.12 -9.36
C ASP A 74 11.56 3.73 -8.71
N ALA A 75 10.34 3.43 -8.21
CA ALA A 75 10.02 2.16 -7.58
C ALA A 75 9.46 1.14 -8.57
N GLN A 76 9.65 -0.16 -8.30
CA GLN A 76 9.08 -1.22 -9.10
C GLN A 76 7.71 -1.63 -8.55
N VAL A 77 6.65 -1.10 -9.15
CA VAL A 77 5.27 -1.47 -8.79
C VAL A 77 4.97 -2.89 -9.27
N LYS A 78 4.71 -3.83 -8.35
CA LYS A 78 4.44 -5.25 -8.69
C LYS A 78 2.95 -5.56 -8.77
N HIS A 79 2.18 -5.01 -7.84
CA HIS A 79 0.74 -5.19 -7.78
C HIS A 79 0.07 -3.86 -7.45
N VAL A 80 -1.11 -3.66 -8.03
CA VAL A 80 -2.01 -2.57 -7.66
C VAL A 80 -3.36 -3.17 -7.34
N VAL A 81 -3.85 -2.92 -6.13
CA VAL A 81 -5.18 -3.31 -5.67
C VAL A 81 -5.96 -2.03 -5.45
N ASP A 82 -6.78 -1.65 -6.40
CA ASP A 82 -7.49 -0.37 -6.36
C ASP A 82 -8.93 -0.55 -6.86
N HIS A 83 -9.83 0.21 -6.27
CA HIS A 83 -11.25 0.28 -6.66
C HIS A 83 -11.61 1.63 -7.28
N HIS A 84 -10.64 2.54 -7.43
CA HIS A 84 -10.80 3.79 -8.17
C HIS A 84 -10.60 3.57 -9.67
N ARG A 85 -10.93 4.60 -10.45
CA ARG A 85 -10.61 4.62 -11.88
C ARG A 85 -9.10 4.63 -12.08
N ILE A 86 -8.63 3.97 -13.12
CA ILE A 86 -7.22 4.02 -13.52
C ILE A 86 -6.98 5.24 -14.42
N ALA A 87 -6.08 6.14 -14.02
CA ALA A 87 -5.70 7.32 -14.80
C ALA A 87 -4.26 7.73 -14.48
N ASN A 88 -3.52 8.21 -15.50
CA ASN A 88 -2.13 8.70 -15.35
C ASN A 88 -1.19 7.72 -14.60
N PHE A 89 -1.38 6.41 -14.80
CA PHE A 89 -0.58 5.35 -14.18
C PHE A 89 0.17 4.58 -15.27
N GLU A 90 1.50 4.52 -15.14
CA GLU A 90 2.40 3.89 -16.12
C GLU A 90 3.40 2.99 -15.39
N THR A 91 3.76 1.86 -15.96
CA THR A 91 4.76 0.96 -15.35
C THR A 91 5.73 0.47 -16.41
N ALA A 92 7.02 0.40 -16.06
CA ALA A 92 8.06 -0.06 -16.98
C ALA A 92 7.99 -1.58 -17.24
N ALA A 93 7.36 -2.33 -16.34
CA ALA A 93 7.23 -3.78 -16.40
C ALA A 93 5.76 -4.20 -16.20
N PRO A 94 5.37 -5.40 -16.68
CA PRO A 94 4.01 -5.91 -16.47
C PRO A 94 3.65 -5.99 -14.99
N ILE A 95 2.42 -5.62 -14.66
CA ILE A 95 1.87 -5.71 -13.31
C ILE A 95 0.65 -6.63 -13.25
N VAL A 96 0.37 -7.12 -12.04
CA VAL A 96 -0.87 -7.85 -11.76
C VAL A 96 -1.87 -6.92 -11.10
N LEU A 97 -3.09 -6.89 -11.63
CA LEU A 97 -4.26 -6.20 -11.06
C LEU A 97 -5.24 -7.25 -10.52
N PRO A 98 -5.15 -7.62 -9.22
CA PRO A 98 -6.10 -8.55 -8.62
C PRO A 98 -7.46 -7.85 -8.44
N CYS A 99 -8.55 -8.57 -8.71
CA CYS A 99 -9.91 -8.17 -8.34
C CYS A 99 -10.31 -8.87 -7.04
#